data_AF-A0A538P383-F1
#
_entry.id   AF-A0A538P383-F1
#
_cell.length_a   1.000
_cell.length_b   1.000
_cell.length_c   1.000
_cell.angle_alpha   90.00
_cell.angle_beta   90.00
_cell.angle_gamma   90.00
#
_symmetry.space_group_name_H-M   'P 1'
#
loop_
_entity.id
_entity.type
_entity.pdbx_description
1 polymer ?
#
loop_
_entity_poly.entity_id
_entity_poly.type
_entity_poly.pdbx_seq_one_letter_code
_entity_poly.pdbx_strand_id
1 'polypeptide(L)'
;RTVETAQILAAPHRLEVQTHDGFREISHGHWEQMTRREVEEKFPDEAAEWEKDPYTFAPMGGESGLAVTARALPALIQLVREHPGKNILVVSHKATI
;
A
#
# COMPACT_ATOMS: atom_id res chain seq x y z
N ARG A 1 8.92 2.45 7.80
CA ARG A 1 8.38 1.32 8.60
C ARG A 1 8.58 -0.04 7.95
N THR A 2 8.11 -0.28 6.72
CA THR A 2 8.21 -1.61 6.07
C THR A 2 9.62 -2.08 5.78
N VAL A 3 10.52 -1.19 5.36
CA VAL A 3 11.94 -1.53 5.13
C VAL A 3 12.60 -2.07 6.40
N GLU A 4 12.38 -1.40 7.54
CA GLU A 4 12.90 -1.83 8.84
C GLU A 4 12.35 -3.20 9.25
N THR A 5 11.03 -3.41 9.11
CA THR A 5 10.42 -4.73 9.34
C THR A 5 11.02 -5.82 8.45
N ALA A 6 11.21 -5.52 7.15
CA ALA A 6 11.82 -6.45 6.22
C ALA A 6 13.27 -6.76 6.57
N GLN A 7 14.05 -5.78 7.05
CA GLN A 7 15.44 -5.97 7.46
C GLN A 7 15.54 -6.89 8.68
N ILE A 8 14.66 -6.72 9.67
CA ILE A 8 14.58 -7.59 10.84
C ILE A 8 14.30 -9.04 10.42
N LEU A 9 13.38 -9.23 9.46
CA LEU A 9 13.04 -10.57 8.94
C LEU A 9 14.14 -11.17 8.07
N ALA A 10 14.85 -10.35 7.28
CA ALA A 10 15.86 -10.81 6.34
C ALA A 10 17.21 -11.15 7.02
N ALA A 11 17.55 -10.46 8.11
CA ALA A 11 18.85 -10.59 8.78
C ALA A 11 19.23 -12.03 9.19
N PRO A 12 18.34 -12.85 9.82
CA PRO A 12 18.65 -14.24 10.16
C PRO A 12 18.92 -15.13 8.94
N HIS A 13 18.37 -14.77 7.78
CA HIS A 13 18.52 -15.51 6.53
C HIS A 13 19.67 -14.98 5.65
N ARG A 14 20.36 -13.92 6.08
CA ARG A 14 21.42 -13.24 5.30
C ARG A 14 20.94 -12.81 3.91
N LEU A 15 19.68 -12.38 3.82
CA LEU A 15 19.08 -11.88 2.59
C LEU A 15 19.15 -10.35 2.55
N GLU A 16 19.30 -9.79 1.35
CA GLU A 16 19.20 -8.35 1.12
C GLU A 16 17.74 -7.95 0.89
N VAL A 17 17.33 -6.84 1.51
CA VAL A 17 16.00 -6.27 1.31
C VAL A 17 15.99 -5.42 0.05
N GLN A 18 15.08 -5.72 -0.87
CA GLN A 18 14.83 -4.94 -2.07
C GLN A 18 13.55 -4.12 -1.92
N THR A 19 13.60 -2.83 -2.27
CA THR A 19 12.43 -1.96 -2.28
C THR A 19 11.75 -2.00 -3.64
N HIS A 20 10.42 -1.90 -3.65
CA HIS A 20 9.65 -1.88 -4.88
C HIS A 20 8.40 -0.99 -4.71
N ASP A 21 8.27 0.00 -5.59
CA ASP A 21 7.25 1.05 -5.44
C ASP A 21 5.82 0.54 -5.59
N GLY A 22 5.63 -0.57 -6.31
CA GLY A 22 4.36 -1.27 -6.41
C GLY A 22 3.76 -1.69 -5.06
N PHE A 23 4.57 -1.85 -3.99
CA PHE A 23 4.11 -2.28 -2.66
C PHE A 23 4.08 -1.17 -1.60
N ARG A 24 4.11 0.10 -2.00
CA ARG A 24 3.93 1.23 -1.08
C ARG A 24 2.48 1.28 -0.57
N GLU A 25 2.29 1.85 0.62
CA GLU A 25 0.95 2.12 1.17
C GLU A 25 0.12 2.99 0.21
N ILE A 26 -1.20 2.89 0.30
CA ILE A 26 -2.12 3.81 -0.37
C ILE A 26 -1.82 5.26 0.04
N SER A 27 -1.77 6.18 -0.93
CA SER A 27 -1.70 7.60 -0.62
C SER A 27 -3.09 8.15 -0.31
N HIS A 28 -3.24 8.83 0.84
CA HIS A 28 -4.49 9.53 1.18
C HIS A 28 -4.49 10.99 0.72
N GLY A 29 -3.52 11.40 -0.12
CA GLY A 29 -3.48 12.74 -0.71
C GLY A 29 -3.51 13.85 0.34
N HIS A 30 -4.45 14.78 0.18
CA HIS A 30 -4.61 15.90 1.13
C HIS A 30 -5.06 15.52 2.54
N TRP A 31 -5.43 14.26 2.78
CA TRP A 31 -5.75 13.75 4.13
C TRP A 31 -4.51 13.27 4.89
N GLU A 32 -3.34 13.19 4.25
CA GLU A 32 -2.12 12.77 4.92
C GLU A 32 -1.84 13.61 6.17
N GLN A 33 -1.35 12.96 7.23
CA GLN A 33 -1.14 13.56 8.56
C GLN A 33 -2.40 13.95 9.33
N MET A 34 -3.61 13.72 8.79
CA MET A 34 -4.85 13.86 9.54
C MET A 34 -5.25 12.56 10.22
N THR A 35 -5.89 12.68 11.37
CA THR A 35 -6.65 11.58 11.97
C THR A 35 -7.97 11.40 11.23
N ARG A 36 -8.55 10.19 11.32
CA ARG A 36 -9.87 9.91 10.76
C ARG A 36 -10.93 10.93 11.18
N ARG A 37 -10.96 11.30 12.47
CA ARG A 37 -11.91 12.30 12.99
C ARG A 37 -11.72 13.67 12.34
N GLU A 38 -10.49 14.12 12.16
CA GLU A 38 -10.22 15.40 11.48
C GLU A 38 -10.66 15.38 10.01
N VAL A 39 -10.52 14.24 9.32
CA VAL A 39 -11.04 14.06 7.96
C VAL A 39 -12.57 14.12 7.95
N GLU A 40 -13.24 13.41 8.86
CA GLU A 40 -14.70 13.43 8.99
C GLU A 40 -15.25 14.83 9.33
N GLU A 41 -14.52 15.62 10.13
CA GLU A 41 -14.89 17.00 10.48
C GLU A 41 -14.65 17.99 9.34
N LYS A 42 -13.54 17.88 8.60
CA LYS A 42 -13.13 18.84 7.56
C LYS A 42 -13.68 18.51 6.17
N PHE A 43 -13.84 17.22 5.86
CA PHE A 43 -14.25 16.71 4.55
C PHE A 43 -15.35 15.65 4.70
N PRO A 44 -16.51 15.98 5.31
CA PRO A 44 -17.54 14.99 5.62
C PRO A 44 -18.08 14.25 4.39
N ASP A 45 -18.24 14.95 3.25
CA ASP A 45 -18.73 14.35 2.02
C ASP A 45 -17.71 13.37 1.40
N GLU A 46 -16.44 13.76 1.37
CA GLU A 46 -15.37 12.87 0.88
C GLU A 46 -15.19 11.66 1.81
N ALA A 47 -15.28 11.86 3.12
CA ALA A 47 -15.23 10.77 4.10
C ALA A 47 -16.39 9.78 3.91
N ALA A 48 -17.60 10.28 3.63
CA ALA A 48 -18.76 9.45 3.35
C ALA A 48 -18.60 8.65 2.04
N GLU A 49 -18.10 9.26 0.98
CA GLU A 49 -17.84 8.54 -0.28
C GLU A 49 -16.71 7.51 -0.13
N TRP A 50 -15.65 7.82 0.63
CA TRP A 50 -14.59 6.86 0.95
C TRP A 50 -15.10 5.67 1.77
N GLU A 51 -15.95 5.88 2.78
CA GLU A 51 -16.51 4.79 3.57
C GLU A 51 -17.44 3.89 2.72
N LYS A 52 -18.15 4.49 1.76
CA LYS A 52 -19.05 3.78 0.87
C LYS A 52 -18.32 2.92 -0.16
N ASP A 53 -17.29 3.46 -0.81
CA ASP A 53 -16.50 2.75 -1.82
C ASP A 53 -15.06 3.28 -1.92
N PRO A 54 -14.15 2.84 -1.04
CA PRO A 54 -12.75 3.23 -1.09
C PRO A 54 -11.99 2.57 -2.26
N TYR A 55 -12.63 1.63 -2.98
CA TYR A 55 -12.01 0.99 -4.12
C TYR A 55 -12.04 1.90 -5.35
N THR A 56 -13.11 2.68 -5.54
CA THR A 56 -13.25 3.57 -6.69
C THR A 56 -13.05 5.04 -6.36
N PHE A 57 -13.34 5.48 -5.13
CA PHE A 57 -13.12 6.85 -4.69
C PHE A 57 -11.67 7.08 -4.21
N ALA A 58 -11.19 8.31 -4.38
CA ALA A 58 -9.93 8.78 -3.82
C ALA A 58 -10.04 10.25 -3.41
N PRO A 59 -9.45 10.66 -2.27
CA PRO A 59 -9.30 12.07 -1.94
C PRO A 59 -8.37 12.77 -2.95
N MET A 60 -8.46 14.11 -3.01
CA MET A 60 -7.63 14.87 -3.95
C MET A 60 -6.12 14.61 -3.73
N GLY A 61 -5.43 14.24 -4.82
CA GLY A 61 -4.01 13.90 -4.80
C GLY A 61 -3.68 12.55 -4.15
N GLY A 62 -4.69 11.76 -3.78
CA GLY A 62 -4.53 10.41 -3.23
C GLY A 62 -4.72 9.32 -4.29
N GLU A 63 -4.79 8.08 -3.81
CA GLU A 63 -5.03 6.88 -4.59
C GLU A 63 -6.35 6.23 -4.18
N SER A 64 -7.06 5.64 -5.14
CA SER A 64 -8.16 4.70 -4.85
C SER A 64 -7.61 3.28 -4.72
N GLY A 65 -8.40 2.35 -4.18
CA GLY A 65 -8.03 0.93 -4.16
C GLY A 65 -7.75 0.37 -5.57
N LEU A 66 -8.42 0.88 -6.60
CA LEU A 66 -8.15 0.55 -8.01
C LEU A 66 -6.76 1.04 -8.44
N ALA A 67 -6.36 2.26 -8.08
CA ALA A 67 -5.04 2.80 -8.40
C ALA A 67 -3.92 1.98 -7.73
N VAL A 68 -4.12 1.60 -6.45
CA VAL A 68 -3.19 0.70 -5.74
C VAL A 68 -3.13 -0.66 -6.44
N THR A 69 -4.27 -1.25 -6.80
CA THR A 69 -4.32 -2.53 -7.52
C THR A 69 -3.53 -2.47 -8.84
N ALA A 70 -3.68 -1.37 -9.59
CA ALA A 70 -3.04 -1.18 -10.88
C ALA A 70 -1.49 -1.16 -10.79
N ARG A 71 -0.91 -0.76 -9.65
CA ARG A 71 0.55 -0.82 -9.42
C ARG A 71 1.01 -2.08 -8.68
N ALA A 72 0.22 -2.59 -7.74
CA ALA A 72 0.62 -3.71 -6.89
C ALA A 72 0.50 -5.07 -7.61
N LEU A 73 -0.57 -5.26 -8.39
CA LEU A 73 -0.83 -6.54 -9.06
C LEU A 73 0.23 -6.88 -10.14
N PRO A 74 0.61 -5.95 -11.05
CA PRO A 74 1.67 -6.24 -12.00
C PRO A 74 3.03 -6.53 -11.33
N ALA A 75 3.35 -5.81 -10.24
CA ALA A 75 4.56 -6.04 -9.45
C ALA A 75 4.58 -7.44 -8.84
N LEU A 76 3.46 -7.88 -8.25
CA LEU A 76 3.34 -9.23 -7.69
C LEU A 76 3.45 -10.31 -8.77
N ILE A 77 2.77 -10.13 -9.91
CA ILE A 77 2.84 -11.06 -11.04
C ILE A 77 4.27 -11.19 -11.56
N GLN A 78 5.00 -10.07 -11.68
CA GLN A 78 6.39 -10.07 -12.10
C GLN A 78 7.26 -10.87 -11.11
N LEU A 79 7.15 -10.61 -9.81
CA LEU A 79 7.91 -11.34 -8.79
C LEU A 79 7.68 -12.85 -8.86
N VAL A 80 6.43 -13.28 -9.00
CA VAL A 80 6.07 -14.70 -9.09
C VAL A 80 6.68 -15.34 -10.34
N ARG A 81 6.68 -14.63 -11.48
CA ARG A 81 7.26 -15.13 -12.74
C ARG A 81 8.77 -15.25 -12.71
N GLU A 82 9.45 -14.32 -12.04
CA GLU A 82 10.92 -14.31 -11.94
C GLU A 82 11.46 -15.34 -10.94
N HIS A 83 10.62 -15.84 -10.03
CA HIS A 83 11.03 -16.72 -8.93
C HIS A 83 10.29 -18.08 -8.92
N PRO A 84 10.27 -18.84 -10.05
CA PRO A 84 9.54 -20.10 -10.11
C PRO A 84 10.11 -21.13 -9.12
N GLY A 85 9.23 -21.74 -8.32
CA GLY A 85 9.60 -22.76 -7.34
C GLY A 85 10.38 -22.26 -6.13
N LYS A 86 10.46 -20.93 -5.93
CA LYS A 86 11.12 -20.31 -4.78
C LYS A 86 10.09 -19.70 -3.82
N ASN A 87 10.51 -19.49 -2.57
CA ASN A 87 9.73 -18.73 -1.60
C ASN A 87 10.12 -17.26 -1.65
N ILE A 88 9.12 -16.38 -1.66
CA ILE A 88 9.30 -14.93 -1.60
C ILE A 88 8.57 -14.38 -0.37
N LEU A 89 9.14 -13.36 0.27
CA LEU A 89 8.51 -12.59 1.33
C LEU A 89 8.29 -11.16 0.84
N VAL A 90 7.05 -10.69 0.86
CA VAL A 90 6.70 -9.30 0.58
C VAL A 90 6.21 -8.67 1.87
N VAL A 91 6.81 -7.55 2.26
CA VAL A 91 6.43 -6.77 3.45
C VAL A 91 5.84 -5.44 2.97
N SER A 92 4.55 -5.24 3.24
CA SER A 92 3.80 -4.07 2.79
C SER A 92 2.84 -3.60 3.89
N HIS A 93 1.68 -3.10 3.49
CA HIS A 93 0.73 -2.43 4.35
C HIS A 93 -0.70 -2.86 4.05
N LYS A 94 -1.61 -2.59 4.98
CA LYS A 94 -2.99 -3.10 4.99
C LYS A 94 -3.76 -2.77 3.70
N ALA A 95 -3.60 -1.59 3.11
CA ALA A 95 -4.37 -1.22 1.93
C ALA A 95 -3.80 -1.82 0.64
N THR A 96 -2.59 -2.38 0.69
CA THR A 96 -1.85 -2.83 -0.51
C THR A 96 -1.86 -4.35 -0.68
N ILE A 97 -1.80 -5.12 0.41
CA ILE A 97 -1.85 -6.60 0.46
C ILE A 97 -2.81 -7.02 1.56
#